data_AF-A0A2B1JXP7-F1
#
_entry.id   AF-A0A2B1JXP7-F1
#
_cell.length_a   1.000
_cell.length_b   1.000
_cell.length_c   1.000
_cell.angle_alpha   90.00
_cell.angle_beta   90.00
_cell.angle_gamma   90.00
#
_symmetry.space_group_name_H-M   'P 1'
#
loop_
_entity.id
_entity.type
_entity.pdbx_description
1 polymer ?
#
loop_
_entity_poly.entity_id
_entity_poly.type
_entity_poly.pdbx_seq_one_letter_code
_entity_poly.pdbx_strand_id
1 'polypeptide(L)'
;MVSFYVILFLIFGTAIFLFFLSGSSKIKAKNLSLIMVCLGINILTSPMAFFIGGMATAPPDSSALDFWGGFLFIQGIPLLILLAAFLKFAISKKTRQV
;
A
#
# COMPACT_ATOMS: atom_id res chain seq x y z
N MET A 1 -8.15 -17.07 -16.36
CA MET A 1 -7.14 -17.57 -15.39
C MET A 1 -5.76 -16.94 -15.59
N VAL A 2 -5.15 -17.00 -16.77
CA VAL A 2 -3.80 -16.43 -17.03
C VAL A 2 -3.67 -14.97 -16.57
N SER A 3 -4.65 -14.10 -16.88
CA SER A 3 -4.60 -12.69 -16.50
C SER A 3 -4.52 -12.44 -14.98
N PHE A 4 -5.14 -13.31 -14.16
CA PHE A 4 -5.11 -13.18 -12.70
C PHE A 4 -3.71 -13.44 -12.14
N TYR A 5 -3.05 -14.51 -12.62
CA TYR A 5 -1.68 -14.83 -12.23
C TYR A 5 -0.68 -13.78 -12.69
N VAL A 6 -0.88 -13.19 -13.87
CA VAL A 6 -0.06 -12.07 -14.36
C VAL A 6 -0.19 -10.85 -13.44
N ILE A 7 -1.41 -10.48 -13.05
CA ILE A 7 -1.64 -9.37 -12.12
C ILE A 7 -0.97 -9.63 -10.77
N LEU A 8 -1.15 -10.81 -10.19
CA LEU A 8 -0.50 -11.17 -8.93
C LEU A 8 1.02 -11.11 -9.04
N PHE A 9 1.59 -11.67 -10.11
CA PHE A 9 3.03 -11.60 -10.36
C PHE A 9 3.54 -10.15 -10.42
N LEU A 10 2.81 -9.26 -11.10
CA LEU A 10 3.15 -7.84 -11.18
C LEU A 10 3.07 -7.16 -9.80
N ILE A 11 2.08 -7.48 -8.97
CA ILE A 11 1.93 -6.95 -7.61
C ILE A 11 3.12 -7.36 -6.73
N PHE A 12 3.43 -8.66 -6.69
CA PHE A 12 4.57 -9.16 -5.91
C PHE A 12 5.91 -8.62 -6.43
N GLY A 13 6.10 -8.62 -7.75
CA GLY A 13 7.31 -8.09 -8.38
C GLY A 13 7.51 -6.60 -8.08
N THR A 14 6.44 -5.80 -8.16
CA THR A 14 6.49 -4.37 -7.81
C THR A 14 6.82 -4.16 -6.34
N ALA A 15 6.18 -4.90 -5.43
CA ALA A 15 6.46 -4.77 -3.99
C ALA A 15 7.91 -5.14 -3.65
N ILE A 16 8.44 -6.24 -4.20
CA ILE A 16 9.84 -6.66 -4.03
C ILE A 16 10.79 -5.58 -4.56
N PHE A 17 10.50 -5.04 -5.76
CA PHE A 17 11.28 -3.96 -6.34
C PHE A 17 11.31 -2.71 -5.44
N LEU A 18 10.17 -2.34 -4.83
CA LEU A 18 10.10 -1.22 -3.88
C LEU A 18 10.94 -1.47 -2.62
N PHE A 19 10.99 -2.71 -2.12
CA PHE A 19 11.84 -3.06 -0.98
C PHE A 19 13.33 -2.97 -1.31
N PHE A 20 13.76 -3.45 -2.49
CA PHE A 20 15.14 -3.24 -2.94
C PHE A 20 15.48 -1.76 -3.12
N LEU A 21 14.57 -1.00 -3.74
CA LEU A 21 14.75 0.43 -3.96
C LEU A 21 14.83 1.18 -2.63
N SER A 22 14.08 0.76 -1.62
CA SER A 22 14.16 1.29 -0.25
C SER A 22 15.56 1.14 0.37
N GLY A 23 16.24 0.03 0.08
CA GLY A 23 17.60 -0.25 0.54
C GLY A 23 18.68 0.62 -0.12
N SER A 24 18.40 1.20 -1.28
CA SER A 24 19.39 1.91 -2.10
C SER A 24 19.89 3.21 -1.44
N SER A 25 21.19 3.50 -1.62
CA SER A 25 21.82 4.72 -1.09
C SER A 25 21.13 5.99 -1.60
N LYS A 26 20.65 5.98 -2.84
CA LYS A 26 19.91 7.11 -3.47
C LYS A 26 18.61 7.45 -2.73
N ILE A 27 17.85 6.44 -2.31
CA ILE A 27 16.57 6.60 -1.61
C ILE A 27 16.79 6.92 -0.14
N LYS A 28 17.76 6.26 0.50
CA LYS A 28 18.17 6.54 1.88
C LYS A 28 18.65 7.98 2.05
N ALA A 29 19.47 8.49 1.13
CA ALA A 29 19.93 9.88 1.14
C ALA A 29 18.78 10.90 1.09
N LYS A 30 17.65 10.53 0.48
CA LYS A 30 16.43 11.35 0.42
C LYS A 30 15.47 11.13 1.58
N ASN A 31 15.80 10.30 2.57
CA ASN A 31 14.91 9.88 3.66
C ASN A 31 13.58 9.25 3.18
N LEU A 32 13.55 8.68 1.97
CA LEU A 32 12.32 8.09 1.37
C LEU A 32 12.16 6.60 1.67
N SER A 33 13.18 5.96 2.27
CA SER A 33 13.20 4.50 2.50
C SER A 33 11.95 3.99 3.23
N LEU A 34 11.50 4.69 4.28
CA LEU A 34 10.31 4.29 5.04
C LEU A 34 9.05 4.34 4.17
N ILE A 35 8.86 5.40 3.37
CA ILE A 35 7.73 5.52 2.44
C ILE A 35 7.74 4.37 1.42
N MET A 36 8.91 4.00 0.89
CA MET A 36 9.04 2.91 -0.07
C MET A 36 8.66 1.55 0.53
N VAL A 37 9.02 1.29 1.79
CA VAL A 37 8.58 0.08 2.51
C VAL A 37 7.07 0.08 2.72
N CYS A 38 6.52 1.20 3.19
CA CYS A 38 5.06 1.33 3.39
C CYS A 38 4.28 1.14 2.09
N LEU A 39 4.77 1.67 0.96
CA LEU A 39 4.17 1.45 -0.36
C LEU A 39 4.21 -0.03 -0.76
N GLY A 40 5.33 -0.71 -0.55
CA GLY A 40 5.45 -2.15 -0.80
C GLY A 40 4.43 -2.97 0.00
N ILE A 41 4.27 -2.67 1.29
CA ILE A 41 3.26 -3.32 2.15
C ILE A 41 1.85 -3.04 1.65
N ASN A 42 1.53 -1.79 1.28
CA ASN A 42 0.21 -1.43 0.76
C ASN A 42 -0.14 -2.22 -0.52
N ILE A 43 0.82 -2.40 -1.42
CA ILE A 43 0.65 -3.17 -2.65
C ILE A 43 0.45 -4.66 -2.32
N LEU A 44 1.20 -5.22 -1.37
CA LEU A 44 1.05 -6.63 -0.97
C LEU A 44 -0.29 -6.93 -0.29
N THR A 45 -0.85 -5.99 0.46
CA THR A 45 -2.15 -6.19 1.13
C THR A 45 -3.34 -5.98 0.19
N SER A 46 -3.13 -5.28 -0.94
CA SER A 46 -4.20 -4.90 -1.87
C SER A 46 -4.99 -6.09 -2.45
N PRO A 47 -4.39 -7.24 -2.84
CA PRO A 47 -5.15 -8.40 -3.29
C PRO A 47 -6.11 -8.94 -2.23
N MET A 48 -5.64 -9.02 -0.98
CA MET A 48 -6.46 -9.50 0.13
C MET A 48 -7.55 -8.49 0.48
N ALA A 49 -7.24 -7.19 0.47
CA ALA A 49 -8.21 -6.14 0.67
C ALA A 49 -9.31 -6.17 -0.41
N PHE A 50 -8.93 -6.34 -1.68
CA PHE A 50 -9.88 -6.45 -2.79
C PHE A 50 -10.76 -7.70 -2.65
N PHE A 51 -10.17 -8.84 -2.27
CA PHE A 51 -10.91 -10.07 -2.00
C PHE A 51 -11.94 -9.90 -0.88
N ILE A 52 -11.53 -9.35 0.27
CA ILE A 52 -12.42 -9.12 1.42
C ILE A 52 -13.51 -8.09 1.08
N GLY A 53 -13.17 -7.02 0.36
CA GLY A 53 -14.15 -6.07 -0.16
C GLY A 53 -15.20 -6.75 -1.06
N GLY A 54 -14.77 -7.62 -1.98
CA GLY A 54 -15.69 -8.39 -2.82
C GLY A 54 -16.55 -9.39 -2.04
N MET A 55 -16.01 -10.01 -1.00
CA MET A 55 -16.78 -10.89 -0.11
C MET A 55 -17.83 -10.11 0.71
N ALA A 56 -17.55 -8.86 1.06
CA ALA A 56 -18.51 -8.00 1.75
C ALA A 56 -19.74 -7.65 0.90
N THR A 57 -19.64 -7.75 -0.43
CA THR A 57 -20.77 -7.57 -1.37
C THR A 57 -21.48 -8.88 -1.71
N ALA A 58 -21.28 -9.95 -0.94
CA ALA A 58 -22.01 -11.19 -1.15
C ALA A 58 -23.53 -11.09 -0.91
N PRO A 59 -24.04 -10.27 0.04
CA PRO A 59 -25.48 -10.11 0.23
C PRO A 59 -26.18 -9.45 -0.97
N PRO A 60 -27.45 -9.81 -1.28
CA PRO A 60 -28.17 -9.29 -2.44
C PRO A 60 -28.49 -7.79 -2.35
N ASP A 61 -28.63 -7.26 -1.13
CA ASP A 61 -28.92 -5.84 -0.88
C ASP A 61 -27.64 -5.01 -0.64
N SER A 62 -26.46 -5.57 -0.94
CA SER A 62 -25.18 -4.89 -0.72
C SER A 62 -24.93 -3.76 -1.70
N SER A 63 -24.05 -2.85 -1.30
CA SER A 63 -23.70 -1.65 -2.04
C SER A 63 -22.19 -1.52 -2.21
N ALA A 64 -21.77 -0.51 -2.97
CA ALA A 64 -20.36 -0.15 -3.05
C ALA A 64 -19.76 0.24 -1.68
N LEU A 65 -20.58 0.68 -0.71
CA LEU A 65 -20.09 1.01 0.63
C LEU A 65 -19.63 -0.23 1.39
N ASP A 66 -20.30 -1.38 1.19
CA ASP A 66 -19.91 -2.64 1.82
C ASP A 66 -18.56 -3.14 1.27
N PHE A 67 -18.35 -2.97 -0.04
CA PHE A 67 -17.04 -3.20 -0.66
C PHE A 67 -15.96 -2.35 0.00
N TRP A 68 -16.19 -1.03 0.09
CA TRP A 68 -15.21 -0.12 0.70
C TRP A 68 -15.00 -0.41 2.19
N GLY A 69 -16.03 -0.85 2.90
CA GLY A 69 -15.93 -1.31 4.29
C GLY A 69 -14.98 -2.49 4.43
N GLY A 70 -15.18 -3.56 3.64
CA GLY A 70 -14.29 -4.72 3.63
C GLY A 70 -12.87 -4.40 3.15
N PHE A 71 -12.75 -3.59 2.09
CA PHE A 71 -11.45 -3.18 1.54
C PHE A 71 -10.64 -2.37 2.56
N LEU A 72 -11.25 -1.33 3.14
CA LEU A 72 -10.58 -0.45 4.11
C LEU A 72 -10.37 -1.13 5.47
N PHE A 73 -11.09 -2.20 5.81
CA PHE A 73 -10.79 -2.99 7.00
C PHE A 73 -9.39 -3.62 6.92
N ILE A 74 -9.00 -4.15 5.75
CA ILE A 74 -7.66 -4.70 5.52
C ILE A 74 -6.65 -3.59 5.21
N GLN A 75 -7.01 -2.66 4.34
CA GLN A 75 -6.09 -1.65 3.81
C GLN A 75 -5.90 -0.46 4.77
N GLY A 76 -6.78 -0.28 5.76
CA GLY A 76 -6.79 0.86 6.68
C GLY A 76 -5.47 1.02 7.44
N ILE A 77 -4.97 -0.04 8.08
CA ILE A 77 -3.68 0.00 8.79
C ILE A 77 -2.52 0.31 7.82
N PRO A 78 -2.35 -0.41 6.69
CA PRO A 78 -1.36 -0.05 5.66
C PRO A 78 -1.41 1.42 5.23
N LEU A 79 -2.60 1.98 5.00
CA LEU A 79 -2.77 3.37 4.57
C LEU A 79 -2.43 4.36 5.67
N LEU A 80 -2.83 4.09 6.92
CA LEU A 80 -2.51 4.97 8.05
C LEU A 80 -1.00 5.02 8.31
N ILE A 81 -0.30 3.88 8.23
CA ILE A 81 1.15 3.84 8.37
C ILE A 81 1.83 4.59 7.21
N LEU A 82 1.33 4.44 5.99
CA LEU A 82 1.83 5.19 4.82
C LEU A 82 1.60 6.70 4.99
N LEU A 83 0.45 7.11 5.49
CA LEU A 83 0.17 8.52 5.78
C LEU A 83 1.14 9.06 6.84
N ALA A 84 1.33 8.34 7.95
CA ALA A 84 2.29 8.71 8.99
C ALA A 84 3.73 8.83 8.44
N ALA A 85 4.13 7.94 7.53
CA ALA A 85 5.41 8.01 6.83
C ALA A 85 5.58 9.31 6.03
N PHE A 86 4.55 9.70 5.27
CA PHE A 86 4.55 10.94 4.51
C PHE A 86 4.57 12.18 5.41
N LEU A 87 3.81 12.18 6.51
CA LEU A 87 3.81 13.27 7.48
C LEU A 87 5.20 13.45 8.11
N LYS A 88 5.82 12.35 8.56
CA LYS A 88 7.19 12.38 9.10
C LYS A 88 8.18 12.93 8.07
N PHE A 89 8.07 12.50 6.82
CA PHE A 89 8.92 12.99 5.74
C PHE A 89 8.73 14.49 5.48
N ALA A 90 7.48 14.97 5.42
CA ALA A 90 7.16 16.38 5.21
C ALA A 90 7.70 17.27 6.34
N ILE A 91 7.54 16.84 7.59
CA ILE A 91 8.07 17.55 8.77
C ILE A 91 9.59 17.60 8.72
N SER A 92 10.25 16.47 8.46
CA SER A 92 11.72 16.41 8.38
C SER A 92 12.28 17.30 7.26
N LYS A 93 11.58 17.38 6.13
CA LYS A 93 11.97 18.27 5.03
C LYS A 93 11.83 19.74 5.41
N LYS A 94 10.74 20.12 6.11
CA LYS A 94 10.51 21.49 6.61
C LYS A 94 11.63 21.91 7.56
N THR A 95 12.01 21.07 8.52
CA THR A 95 13.08 21.38 9.49
C THR A 95 14.46 21.53 8.85
N ARG A 96 14.73 20.87 7.71
CA ARG A 96 16.02 20.99 6.98
C ARG A 96 16.12 22.24 6.10
N GLN A 97 15.03 22.97 5.89
CA GLN A 97 14.99 24.20 5.09
C GLN A 97 15.01 25.49 5.94
N VAL A 98 14.97 25.35 7.27
CA VAL A 98 15.13 26.42 8.26
C VAL A 98 16.56 26.38 8.76
#